data_AF-A0A4U7KWD5-F1
#
_entry.id   AF-A0A4U7KWD5-F1
#
_cell.length_a   1.000
_cell.length_b   1.000
_cell.length_c   1.000
_cell.angle_alpha   90.00
_cell.angle_beta   90.00
_cell.angle_gamma   90.00
#
_symmetry.space_group_name_H-M   'P 1'
#
loop_
_entity.id
_entity.type
_entity.pdbx_description
1 polymer ?
#
loop_
_entity_poly.entity_id
_entity_poly.type
_entity_poly.pdbx_seq_one_letter_code
_entity_poly.pdbx_strand_id
1 'polypeptide(L)'
;MAFPRALLLSALLGSAALTTAAPVASTCQPELRQWGQLTFNDTALSLGDDGDFVIGGANPINFAVAICSYDNYGKYEVQGQGYLVNATDATQCLTASALDEENASFSFQPCTYNGGDISATQAFAYYSDYDGGNTLPGYFNGENSKAVNSTQPPLYTLKSQYNRLTFDGTLGKLLVDYTPNLTTVPATSLALPLGNLPVTAPAPTDDPALNCASHLIGQLNFNNQTSSSNQYNGPLNARWEADASTSDKFVFEQCDYSPAGIKAEGDVVYGRLRPSTELLHSKFQCYALEGAGLGPWIMGLQLQTCGYATADAQEAATSNLDVIQYNTSDNSIHWVTFLNGTQVSEYSAYTQLDYDSEYGVTQHVWDELGIGYIQLSPDNANLTKYPPGKVSFVPEHRSS
;
A
#
# COMPACT_ATOMS: atom_id res chain seq x y z
N MET A 1 61.19 -4.00 22.21
CA MET A 1 61.00 -5.36 22.79
C MET A 1 60.69 -5.19 24.27
N ALA A 2 59.65 -5.70 24.90
CA ALA A 2 58.38 -6.31 24.51
C ALA A 2 57.49 -6.26 25.80
N PHE A 3 56.18 -6.09 25.65
CA PHE A 3 55.14 -6.39 26.66
C PHE A 3 55.18 -7.90 27.06
N PRO A 4 54.50 -8.41 28.13
CA PRO A 4 53.46 -7.80 28.97
C PRO A 4 53.56 -8.07 30.51
N ARG A 5 52.98 -7.16 31.31
CA ARG A 5 52.57 -7.40 32.71
C ARG A 5 51.11 -6.94 32.91
N ALA A 6 50.19 -7.60 32.23
CA ALA A 6 48.75 -7.35 32.35
C ALA A 6 47.94 -8.64 32.15
N LEU A 7 48.31 -9.70 32.88
CA LEU A 7 47.59 -10.98 32.89
C LEU A 7 47.66 -11.56 34.31
N LEU A 8 46.96 -10.95 35.27
CA LEU A 8 46.67 -11.57 36.57
C LEU A 8 45.62 -10.80 37.41
N LEU A 9 44.79 -9.96 36.77
CA LEU A 9 43.63 -9.30 37.40
C LEU A 9 42.31 -9.60 36.68
N SER A 10 42.24 -10.69 35.91
CA SER A 10 41.06 -11.10 35.12
C SER A 10 40.47 -12.45 35.58
N ALA A 11 40.79 -12.91 36.79
CA ALA A 11 40.37 -14.24 37.28
C ALA A 11 39.58 -14.23 38.61
N LEU A 12 38.98 -13.10 39.02
CA LEU A 12 38.21 -13.02 40.28
C LEU A 12 36.82 -12.35 40.17
N LEU A 13 36.30 -12.19 38.95
CA LEU A 13 34.91 -11.74 38.72
C LEU A 13 34.08 -12.75 37.90
N GLY A 14 34.57 -13.98 37.80
CA GLY A 14 33.84 -15.08 37.18
C GLY A 14 32.96 -15.81 38.19
N SER A 15 31.65 -15.82 37.94
CA SER A 15 30.63 -16.73 38.48
C SER A 15 29.83 -16.22 39.69
N ALA A 16 28.79 -15.44 39.36
CA ALA A 16 27.41 -15.81 39.64
C ALA A 16 27.11 -16.45 41.01
N ALA A 17 26.66 -15.63 41.95
CA ALA A 17 25.47 -15.99 42.71
C ALA A 17 24.27 -15.36 42.01
N LEU A 18 23.85 -16.04 40.94
CA LEU A 18 22.48 -16.01 40.43
C LEU A 18 21.56 -16.41 41.60
N THR A 19 21.20 -15.47 42.46
CA THR A 19 19.87 -15.54 43.04
C THR A 19 18.94 -15.25 41.88
N THR A 20 18.46 -16.30 41.21
CA THR A 20 17.21 -16.25 40.47
C THR A 20 16.17 -15.78 41.47
N ALA A 21 16.00 -14.47 41.57
CA ALA A 21 14.73 -13.91 41.94
C ALA A 21 13.74 -14.67 41.06
N ALA A 22 12.80 -15.38 41.69
CA ALA A 22 11.72 -16.03 40.97
C ALA A 22 11.21 -15.00 39.94
N PRO A 23 11.01 -15.38 38.67
CA PRO A 23 10.54 -14.44 37.67
C PRO A 23 9.26 -13.84 38.23
N VAL A 24 9.35 -12.60 38.72
CA VAL A 24 8.17 -11.81 39.00
C VAL A 24 7.59 -11.66 37.62
N ALA A 25 6.44 -12.27 37.36
CA ALA A 25 5.77 -12.18 36.09
C ALA A 25 5.72 -10.69 35.73
N SER A 26 6.54 -10.25 34.76
CA SER A 26 6.53 -8.87 34.35
C SER A 26 5.18 -8.68 33.67
N THR A 27 4.41 -7.69 34.12
CA THR A 27 3.20 -7.25 33.41
C THR A 27 3.53 -6.84 31.97
N CYS A 28 4.78 -6.41 31.76
CA CYS A 28 5.41 -6.04 30.51
C CYS A 28 5.85 -7.26 29.69
N GLN A 29 4.88 -8.02 29.16
CA GLN A 29 5.10 -9.09 28.18
C GLN A 29 4.15 -8.87 27.00
N PRO A 30 4.54 -9.19 25.76
CA PRO A 30 3.65 -9.07 24.62
C PRO A 30 2.53 -10.11 24.70
N GLU A 31 1.28 -9.68 24.53
CA GLU A 31 0.16 -10.61 24.38
C GLU A 31 0.12 -11.12 22.95
N LEU A 32 0.88 -12.19 22.67
CA LEU A 32 1.02 -12.76 21.32
C LEU A 32 -0.27 -13.40 20.78
N ARG A 33 -1.35 -13.48 21.56
CA ARG A 33 -2.68 -13.86 21.07
C ARG A 33 -3.49 -12.63 20.60
N GLN A 34 -2.98 -11.42 20.77
CA GLN A 34 -3.58 -10.16 20.35
C GLN A 34 -2.57 -9.39 19.50
N TRP A 35 -2.71 -9.51 18.19
CA TRP A 35 -1.84 -8.82 17.24
C TRP A 35 -2.63 -8.31 16.06
N GLY A 36 -2.06 -7.34 15.35
CA GLY A 36 -2.66 -6.73 14.17
C GLY A 36 -1.70 -5.78 13.49
N GLN A 37 -2.14 -5.19 12.37
CA GLN A 37 -1.37 -4.16 11.68
C GLN A 37 -1.40 -2.86 12.48
N LEU A 38 -0.25 -2.21 12.60
CA LEU A 38 -0.18 -0.82 13.06
C LEU A 38 -0.42 0.09 11.87
N THR A 39 -1.28 1.09 12.03
CA THR A 39 -1.53 2.08 10.99
C THR A 39 -1.11 3.48 11.42
N PHE A 40 -0.59 4.26 10.48
CA PHE A 40 -0.36 5.69 10.61
C PHE A 40 -1.30 6.40 9.63
N ASN A 41 -2.21 7.26 10.13
CA ASN A 41 -3.30 7.85 9.33
C ASN A 41 -4.02 6.81 8.45
N ASP A 42 -4.50 5.72 9.09
CA ASP A 42 -5.22 4.60 8.44
C ASP A 42 -4.42 3.80 7.40
N THR A 43 -3.11 4.05 7.26
CA THR A 43 -2.21 3.32 6.34
C THR A 43 -1.29 2.38 7.13
N ALA A 44 -1.27 1.08 6.81
CA ALA A 44 -0.50 0.07 7.53
C ALA A 44 1.02 0.23 7.34
N LEU A 45 1.80 -0.15 8.36
CA LEU A 45 3.26 -0.18 8.27
C LEU A 45 3.77 -1.46 7.58
N SER A 46 4.75 -1.31 6.70
CA SER A 46 5.50 -2.40 6.07
C SER A 46 7.00 -2.25 6.31
N LEU A 47 7.76 -3.31 6.05
CA LEU A 47 9.23 -3.25 6.04
C LEU A 47 9.73 -2.83 4.65
N GLY A 48 10.55 -1.79 4.58
CA GLY A 48 11.24 -1.37 3.36
C GLY A 48 12.46 -2.25 3.06
N ASP A 49 12.99 -2.13 1.84
CA ASP A 49 14.13 -2.92 1.35
C ASP A 49 15.41 -2.72 2.17
N ASP A 50 15.55 -1.55 2.82
CA ASP A 50 16.67 -1.20 3.68
C ASP A 50 16.46 -1.60 5.15
N GLY A 51 15.34 -2.25 5.48
CA GLY A 51 15.01 -2.71 6.83
C GLY A 51 14.37 -1.64 7.72
N ASP A 52 14.16 -0.43 7.22
CA ASP A 52 13.38 0.60 7.91
C ASP A 52 11.88 0.41 7.65
N PHE A 53 11.06 0.85 8.60
CA PHE A 53 9.62 0.85 8.44
C PHE A 53 9.15 1.95 7.51
N VAL A 54 8.35 1.57 6.54
CA VAL A 54 7.65 2.47 5.63
C VAL A 54 6.16 2.49 5.97
N ILE A 55 5.52 3.64 5.78
CA ILE A 55 4.07 3.78 5.92
C ILE A 55 3.47 3.44 4.57
N GLY A 56 2.69 2.37 4.48
CA GLY A 56 2.23 1.77 3.21
C GLY A 56 3.15 0.63 2.77
N GLY A 57 2.99 0.17 1.53
CA GLY A 57 3.83 -0.90 0.93
C GLY A 57 3.13 -2.24 0.78
N ALA A 58 3.77 -3.15 0.04
CA ALA A 58 3.15 -4.40 -0.43
C ALA A 58 2.92 -5.44 0.66
N ASN A 59 3.73 -5.44 1.73
CA ASN A 59 3.73 -6.48 2.77
C ASN A 59 3.60 -5.87 4.18
N PRO A 60 2.37 -5.59 4.62
CA PRO A 60 2.14 -5.08 5.97
C PRO A 60 2.63 -6.04 7.06
N ILE A 61 3.22 -5.47 8.11
CA ILE A 61 3.73 -6.22 9.26
C ILE A 61 2.69 -6.25 10.38
N ASN A 62 2.58 -7.41 11.03
CA ASN A 62 1.75 -7.58 12.21
C ASN A 62 2.58 -7.35 13.48
N PHE A 63 2.00 -6.62 14.42
CA PHE A 63 2.60 -6.31 15.69
C PHE A 63 1.75 -6.83 16.85
N ALA A 64 2.41 -7.27 17.90
CA ALA A 64 1.79 -7.46 19.20
C ALA A 64 2.23 -6.33 20.14
N VAL A 65 1.36 -5.99 21.09
CA VAL A 65 1.62 -4.93 22.06
C VAL A 65 2.02 -5.57 23.40
N ALA A 66 3.13 -5.11 23.96
CA ALA A 66 3.50 -5.39 25.34
C ALA A 66 3.11 -4.19 26.21
N ILE A 67 2.10 -4.35 27.07
CA ILE A 67 1.63 -3.30 27.98
C ILE A 67 2.36 -3.45 29.31
N CYS A 68 3.16 -2.46 29.67
CA CYS A 68 4.04 -2.52 30.84
C CYS A 68 3.42 -1.83 32.05
N SER A 69 2.72 -0.73 31.81
CA SER A 69 1.88 -0.02 32.78
C SER A 69 0.58 0.43 32.12
N TYR A 70 -0.49 0.47 32.91
CA TYR A 70 -1.83 0.82 32.43
C TYR A 70 -2.68 1.33 33.60
N ASP A 71 -3.16 2.55 33.48
CA ASP A 71 -4.05 3.21 34.43
C ASP A 71 -5.36 3.59 33.74
N ASN A 72 -6.48 3.31 34.43
CA ASN A 72 -7.81 3.77 34.01
C ASN A 72 -8.23 4.95 34.88
N TYR A 73 -8.61 6.06 34.25
CA TYR A 73 -9.14 7.23 34.90
C TYR A 73 -10.63 7.37 34.55
N GLY A 74 -11.50 7.24 35.57
CA GLY A 74 -12.93 7.23 35.33
C GLY A 74 -13.38 6.05 34.47
N LYS A 75 -14.36 6.28 33.58
CA LYS A 75 -14.97 5.21 32.75
C LYS A 75 -14.29 5.04 31.39
N TYR A 76 -13.67 6.10 30.85
CA TYR A 76 -13.28 6.18 29.44
C TYR A 76 -11.81 6.54 29.21
N GLU A 77 -11.16 7.13 30.21
CA GLU A 77 -9.79 7.57 30.04
C GLU A 77 -8.81 6.45 30.39
N VAL A 78 -7.90 6.20 29.45
CA VAL A 78 -6.89 5.16 29.52
C VAL A 78 -5.53 5.78 29.26
N GLN A 79 -4.58 5.49 30.14
CA GLN A 79 -3.18 5.89 29.99
C GLN A 79 -2.29 4.68 30.21
N GLY A 80 -1.22 4.53 29.43
CA GLY A 80 -0.30 3.43 29.64
C GLY A 80 1.02 3.59 28.89
N GLN A 81 1.94 2.69 29.18
CA GLN A 81 3.23 2.61 28.51
C GLN A 81 3.52 1.16 28.11
N GLY A 82 4.18 1.00 26.98
CA GLY A 82 4.54 -0.31 26.46
C GLY A 82 5.56 -0.25 25.33
N TYR A 83 5.77 -1.40 24.70
CA TYR A 83 6.59 -1.54 23.51
C TYR A 83 5.88 -2.41 22.47
N LEU A 84 6.33 -2.30 21.23
CA LEU A 84 5.70 -2.93 20.08
C LEU A 84 6.65 -3.98 19.52
N VAL A 85 6.18 -5.23 19.40
CA VAL A 85 6.99 -6.36 18.91
C VAL A 85 6.47 -6.88 17.59
N ASN A 86 7.35 -7.51 16.80
CA ASN A 86 6.91 -8.33 15.69
C ASN A 86 6.06 -9.49 16.22
N ALA A 87 4.84 -9.65 15.69
CA ALA A 87 3.96 -10.74 16.10
C ALA A 87 4.50 -12.13 15.74
N THR A 88 5.32 -12.24 14.69
CA THR A 88 5.92 -13.51 14.25
C THR A 88 7.29 -13.79 14.88
N ASP A 89 7.94 -12.76 15.43
CA ASP A 89 9.20 -12.88 16.18
C ASP A 89 9.21 -11.89 17.35
N ALA A 90 8.71 -12.35 18.50
CA ALA A 90 8.59 -11.53 19.71
C ALA A 90 9.94 -11.07 20.30
N THR A 91 11.09 -11.49 19.73
CA THR A 91 12.41 -10.98 20.13
C THR A 91 12.77 -9.66 19.45
N GLN A 92 12.03 -9.26 18.41
CA GLN A 92 12.25 -8.05 17.63
C GLN A 92 11.24 -6.96 18.00
N CYS A 93 11.75 -5.79 18.37
CA CYS A 93 10.99 -4.63 18.80
C CYS A 93 11.12 -3.49 17.79
N LEU A 94 10.02 -2.75 17.59
CA LEU A 94 10.02 -1.50 16.84
C LEU A 94 10.91 -0.49 17.58
N THR A 95 11.99 -0.06 16.94
CA THR A 95 13.06 0.71 17.58
C THR A 95 13.41 1.92 16.74
N ALA A 96 13.38 3.11 17.35
CA ALA A 96 13.88 4.34 16.73
C ALA A 96 15.42 4.30 16.62
N SER A 97 15.96 4.76 15.50
CA SER A 97 17.41 4.79 15.24
C SER A 97 18.16 5.74 16.18
N ALA A 98 17.51 6.83 16.60
CA ALA A 98 18.03 7.83 17.53
C ALA A 98 16.89 8.55 18.26
N LEU A 99 17.18 9.14 19.42
CA LEU A 99 16.21 9.90 20.22
C LEU A 99 16.34 11.41 19.98
N ASP A 100 17.56 11.94 19.88
CA ASP A 100 17.80 13.39 19.84
C ASP A 100 18.04 13.94 18.43
N GLU A 101 17.62 13.21 17.40
CA GLU A 101 17.82 13.57 16.00
C GLU A 101 16.49 13.86 15.28
N GLU A 102 16.54 14.75 14.29
CA GLU A 102 15.42 14.90 13.35
C GLU A 102 15.44 13.75 12.34
N ASN A 103 14.25 13.29 11.94
CA ASN A 103 14.07 12.23 10.96
C ASN A 103 14.67 10.88 11.39
N ALA A 104 14.64 10.56 12.69
CA ALA A 104 15.00 9.22 13.15
C ALA A 104 14.01 8.20 12.54
N SER A 105 14.53 7.16 11.90
CA SER A 105 13.73 6.09 11.31
C SER A 105 13.43 5.02 12.36
N PHE A 106 12.48 4.14 12.04
CA PHE A 106 12.22 2.95 12.83
C PHE A 106 12.67 1.70 12.08
N SER A 107 13.25 0.75 12.80
CA SER A 107 13.54 -0.60 12.29
C SER A 107 13.27 -1.65 13.38
N PHE A 108 13.32 -2.93 13.01
CA PHE A 108 13.35 -4.00 14.01
C PHE A 108 14.74 -4.14 14.62
N GLN A 109 14.81 -4.13 15.96
CA GLN A 109 16.02 -4.43 16.72
C GLN A 109 15.68 -5.37 17.87
N PRO A 110 16.66 -6.07 18.46
CA PRO A 110 16.44 -6.88 19.65
C PRO A 110 15.72 -6.09 20.75
N CYS A 111 14.65 -6.67 21.29
CA CYS A 111 13.92 -6.10 22.41
C CYS A 111 14.83 -5.93 23.62
N THR A 112 14.93 -4.70 24.13
CA THR A 112 15.77 -4.34 25.26
C THR A 112 14.90 -3.93 26.44
N TYR A 113 14.80 -4.82 27.41
CA TYR A 113 14.02 -4.64 28.64
C TYR A 113 14.89 -4.93 29.86
N ASN A 114 14.98 -3.96 30.78
CA ASN A 114 15.79 -4.08 31.99
C ASN A 114 14.90 -3.96 33.24
N GLY A 115 14.46 -5.10 33.78
CA GLY A 115 13.94 -5.20 35.16
C GLY A 115 12.70 -4.36 35.49
N GLY A 116 11.94 -3.91 34.50
CA GLY A 116 10.83 -2.97 34.70
C GLY A 116 10.73 -1.95 33.57
N ASP A 117 11.89 -1.53 33.08
CA ASP A 117 12.02 -0.37 32.20
C ASP A 117 12.28 -0.78 30.75
N ILE A 118 11.50 -0.18 29.86
CA ILE A 118 11.62 -0.30 28.41
C ILE A 118 12.74 0.63 27.95
N SER A 119 13.60 0.18 27.02
CA SER A 119 14.54 1.09 26.36
C SER A 119 13.81 2.31 25.80
N ALA A 120 14.34 3.51 26.01
CA ALA A 120 13.74 4.75 25.52
C ALA A 120 13.51 4.69 23.99
N THR A 121 14.43 4.11 23.22
CA THR A 121 14.28 3.92 21.76
C THR A 121 13.13 2.99 21.35
N GLN A 122 12.54 2.26 22.29
CA GLN A 122 11.46 1.27 22.09
C GLN A 122 10.19 1.62 22.87
N ALA A 123 10.18 2.73 23.60
CA ALA A 123 9.10 3.12 24.50
C ALA A 123 7.98 3.83 23.75
N PHE A 124 6.76 3.31 23.88
CA PHE A 124 5.52 3.91 23.40
C PHE A 124 4.58 4.18 24.56
N ALA A 125 3.79 5.25 24.44
CA ALA A 125 2.74 5.62 25.37
C ALA A 125 1.38 5.57 24.68
N TYR A 126 0.34 5.24 25.43
CA TYR A 126 -1.01 5.08 24.94
C TYR A 126 -1.94 6.03 25.69
N TYR A 127 -2.78 6.74 24.96
CA TYR A 127 -3.76 7.66 25.53
C TYR A 127 -5.05 7.63 24.72
N SER A 128 -6.18 7.44 25.42
CA SER A 128 -7.52 7.62 24.85
C SER A 128 -8.45 8.17 25.91
N ASP A 129 -9.34 9.09 25.52
CA ASP A 129 -10.45 9.61 26.32
C ASP A 129 -11.82 9.20 25.74
N TYR A 130 -11.83 8.25 24.79
CA TYR A 130 -12.99 7.84 24.00
C TYR A 130 -13.53 6.44 24.37
N ASP A 131 -14.87 6.30 24.36
CA ASP A 131 -15.61 5.06 24.68
C ASP A 131 -15.68 4.12 23.46
N GLY A 132 -14.74 3.17 23.40
CA GLY A 132 -14.86 2.00 22.53
C GLY A 132 -14.16 2.12 21.18
N GLY A 133 -13.29 1.16 20.90
CA GLY A 133 -12.58 0.98 19.65
C GLY A 133 -11.73 -0.28 19.76
N ASN A 134 -11.43 -0.92 18.63
CA ASN A 134 -10.51 -2.06 18.60
C ASN A 134 -9.04 -1.62 18.52
N THR A 135 -8.78 -0.31 18.60
CA THR A 135 -7.45 0.27 18.55
C THR A 135 -7.29 1.42 19.55
N LEU A 136 -6.07 1.65 20.02
CA LEU A 136 -5.66 2.80 20.83
C LEU A 136 -4.67 3.69 20.08
N PRO A 137 -4.77 5.02 20.22
CA PRO A 137 -3.70 5.92 19.82
C PRO A 137 -2.41 5.63 20.59
N GLY A 138 -1.33 5.41 19.83
CA GLY A 138 0.02 5.18 20.29
C GLY A 138 0.96 6.30 19.88
N TYR A 139 1.73 6.79 20.85
CA TYR A 139 2.70 7.85 20.69
C TYR A 139 4.08 7.31 21.02
N PHE A 140 5.10 7.69 20.25
CA PHE A 140 6.47 7.39 20.63
C PHE A 140 6.82 8.22 21.87
N ASN A 141 7.23 7.54 22.94
CA ASN A 141 7.43 8.14 24.24
C ASN A 141 8.90 8.45 24.52
N GLY A 142 9.84 7.72 23.92
CA GLY A 142 11.27 8.00 24.05
C GLY A 142 11.72 8.07 25.52
N GLU A 143 12.47 9.13 25.87
CA GLU A 143 12.91 9.40 27.25
C GLU A 143 11.84 10.06 28.14
N ASN A 144 10.61 10.26 27.63
CA ASN A 144 9.57 10.92 28.40
C ASN A 144 9.10 10.05 29.56
N SER A 145 9.52 10.42 30.77
CA SER A 145 9.12 9.76 32.02
C SER A 145 7.71 10.13 32.49
N LYS A 146 7.02 11.07 31.83
CA LYS A 146 5.65 11.48 32.16
C LYS A 146 4.64 10.73 31.28
N ALA A 147 3.44 10.52 31.82
CA ALA A 147 2.33 9.98 31.05
C ALA A 147 1.93 10.95 29.92
N VAL A 148 1.53 10.40 28.78
CA VAL A 148 0.95 11.18 27.68
C VAL A 148 -0.55 11.31 27.93
N ASN A 149 -1.08 12.54 27.94
CA ASN A 149 -2.51 12.85 28.08
C ASN A 149 -2.84 14.24 27.54
N SER A 150 -4.11 14.65 27.59
CA SER A 150 -4.60 15.96 27.09
C SER A 150 -3.86 17.18 27.64
N THR A 151 -3.23 17.09 28.81
CA THR A 151 -2.45 18.18 29.44
C THR A 151 -0.94 17.98 29.37
N GLN A 152 -0.48 16.81 28.94
CA GLN A 152 0.92 16.41 28.88
C GLN A 152 1.18 15.73 27.53
N PRO A 153 1.48 16.51 26.47
CA PRO A 153 1.77 15.95 25.15
C PRO A 153 3.08 15.13 25.15
N PRO A 154 3.27 14.24 24.16
CA PRO A 154 4.53 13.51 24.02
C PRO A 154 5.70 14.45 23.73
N LEU A 155 6.93 14.01 24.03
CA LEU A 155 8.15 14.74 23.66
C LEU A 155 8.57 14.52 22.21
N TYR A 156 7.91 13.60 21.51
CA TYR A 156 8.27 13.18 20.16
C TYR A 156 7.05 13.19 19.25
N THR A 157 7.26 13.57 17.98
CA THR A 157 6.21 13.62 16.97
C THR A 157 6.54 12.64 15.86
N LEU A 158 5.60 11.75 15.58
CA LEU A 158 5.67 10.85 14.43
C LEU A 158 5.29 11.60 13.16
N LYS A 159 6.02 11.34 12.07
CA LYS A 159 5.73 11.90 10.75
C LYS A 159 6.08 10.89 9.66
N SER A 160 5.55 11.13 8.48
CA SER A 160 6.02 10.46 7.27
C SER A 160 7.20 11.21 6.66
N GLN A 161 8.07 10.48 5.97
CA GLN A 161 9.15 11.04 5.17
C GLN A 161 8.63 11.98 4.08
N TYR A 162 7.51 11.62 3.45
CA TYR A 162 6.86 12.42 2.43
C TYR A 162 5.48 12.87 2.89
N ASN A 163 5.10 14.09 2.52
CA ASN A 163 3.78 14.66 2.81
C ASN A 163 2.68 14.18 1.83
N ARG A 164 3.07 13.36 0.85
CA ARG A 164 2.24 12.75 -0.17
C ARG A 164 2.78 11.36 -0.43
N LEU A 165 1.90 10.46 -0.81
CA LEU A 165 2.29 9.10 -1.13
C LEU A 165 3.21 9.10 -2.36
N THR A 166 4.30 8.37 -2.27
CA THR A 166 5.19 8.04 -3.38
C THR A 166 4.53 7.03 -4.29
N PHE A 167 5.13 6.84 -5.45
CA PHE A 167 4.58 6.02 -6.53
C PHE A 167 4.22 4.59 -6.10
N ASP A 168 5.04 3.97 -5.26
CA ASP A 168 4.91 2.64 -4.68
C ASP A 168 3.80 2.51 -3.61
N GLY A 169 3.00 3.56 -3.39
CA GLY A 169 1.94 3.49 -2.39
C GLY A 169 2.41 3.71 -0.96
N THR A 170 3.63 4.23 -0.77
CA THR A 170 4.17 4.52 0.57
C THR A 170 4.17 6.01 0.85
N LEU A 171 4.08 6.44 2.11
CA LEU A 171 4.43 7.82 2.51
C LEU A 171 5.94 7.93 2.81
N GLY A 172 6.73 6.98 2.29
CA GLY A 172 8.12 6.75 2.67
C GLY A 172 8.25 6.24 4.09
N LYS A 173 9.41 6.47 4.70
CA LYS A 173 9.71 5.98 6.05
C LYS A 173 8.77 6.57 7.11
N LEU A 174 8.41 5.76 8.10
CA LEU A 174 7.92 6.27 9.38
C LEU A 174 9.11 6.91 10.10
N LEU A 175 8.98 8.18 10.42
CA LEU A 175 10.01 8.98 11.06
C LEU A 175 9.51 9.53 12.39
N VAL A 176 10.45 9.89 13.27
CA VAL A 176 10.18 10.59 14.51
C VAL A 176 11.14 11.75 14.71
N ASP A 177 10.62 12.84 15.27
CA ASP A 177 11.39 14.01 15.66
C ASP A 177 11.23 14.30 17.16
N TYR A 178 12.30 14.74 17.80
CA TYR A 178 12.25 15.34 19.14
C TYR A 178 11.58 16.73 19.10
N THR A 179 10.44 16.86 19.79
CA THR A 179 9.54 18.03 19.76
C THR A 179 9.05 18.40 21.17
N PRO A 180 9.95 18.79 22.09
CA PRO A 180 9.66 18.89 23.53
C PRO A 180 8.69 20.02 23.94
N ASN A 181 8.43 20.98 23.04
CA ASN A 181 7.64 22.19 23.33
C ASN A 181 6.21 22.12 22.77
N LEU A 182 5.67 20.91 22.55
CA LEU A 182 4.28 20.75 22.16
C LEU A 182 3.34 21.28 23.25
N THR A 183 2.27 21.95 22.83
CA THR A 183 1.25 22.50 23.74
C THR A 183 -0.03 21.66 23.75
N THR A 184 -0.20 20.77 22.78
CA THR A 184 -1.35 19.87 22.62
C THR A 184 -0.89 18.52 22.11
N VAL A 185 -1.64 17.45 22.42
CA VAL A 185 -1.38 16.11 21.88
C VAL A 185 -1.52 16.15 20.34
N PRO A 186 -0.54 15.63 19.58
CA PRO A 186 -0.63 15.56 18.13
C PRO A 186 -1.82 14.70 17.68
N ALA A 187 -2.48 15.11 16.61
CA ALA A 187 -3.52 14.29 15.96
C ALA A 187 -2.92 13.05 15.28
N THR A 188 -1.63 13.10 14.91
CA THR A 188 -0.91 11.98 14.30
C THR A 188 -0.40 11.01 15.38
N SER A 189 -0.89 9.78 15.32
CA SER A 189 -0.50 8.67 16.19
C SER A 189 -0.46 7.36 15.40
N LEU A 190 0.14 6.32 15.97
CA LEU A 190 -0.10 4.96 15.50
C LEU A 190 -1.42 4.44 16.06
N ALA A 191 -2.25 3.78 15.25
CA ALA A 191 -3.37 3.02 15.78
C ALA A 191 -2.87 1.63 16.19
N LEU A 192 -2.88 1.34 17.49
CA LEU A 192 -2.40 0.10 18.08
C LEU A 192 -3.58 -0.82 18.35
N PRO A 193 -3.49 -2.14 18.10
CA PRO A 193 -4.59 -3.06 18.39
C PRO A 193 -4.88 -3.11 19.91
N LEU A 194 -6.15 -2.90 20.29
CA LEU A 194 -6.66 -3.04 21.66
C LEU A 194 -7.94 -3.88 21.66
N GLY A 195 -7.93 -5.03 22.34
CA GLY A 195 -9.09 -5.93 22.49
C GLY A 195 -8.97 -7.24 21.70
N ASN A 196 -9.96 -8.13 21.88
CA ASN A 196 -10.07 -9.44 21.22
C ASN A 196 -10.31 -9.29 19.70
N LEU A 197 -9.34 -8.82 18.95
CA LEU A 197 -9.31 -9.02 17.50
C LEU A 197 -9.16 -10.53 17.26
N PRO A 198 -10.03 -11.17 16.45
CA PRO A 198 -9.89 -12.59 16.17
C PRO A 198 -8.53 -12.86 15.52
N VAL A 199 -7.81 -13.83 16.09
CA VAL A 199 -6.59 -14.39 15.54
C VAL A 199 -6.93 -15.17 14.27
N THR A 200 -7.13 -14.45 13.18
CA THR A 200 -6.80 -15.00 11.88
C THR A 200 -5.52 -14.34 11.48
N ALA A 201 -4.41 -15.07 11.68
CA ALA A 201 -3.27 -14.96 10.77
C ALA A 201 -3.91 -14.73 9.39
N PRO A 202 -3.56 -13.67 8.64
CA PRO A 202 -3.60 -13.89 7.21
C PRO A 202 -2.88 -15.23 7.06
N ALA A 203 -3.54 -16.22 6.46
CA ALA A 203 -2.77 -17.32 5.91
C ALA A 203 -1.55 -16.66 5.26
N PRO A 204 -0.31 -17.16 5.45
CA PRO A 204 0.77 -16.68 4.60
C PRO A 204 0.16 -16.70 3.21
N THR A 205 -0.09 -15.52 2.64
CA THR A 205 -0.60 -15.44 1.29
C THR A 205 0.64 -15.78 0.51
N ASP A 206 0.90 -17.09 0.43
CA ASP A 206 1.70 -17.74 -0.59
C ASP A 206 1.07 -17.49 -1.97
N ASP A 207 -0.04 -16.74 -2.02
CA ASP A 207 -0.49 -16.04 -3.20
C ASP A 207 0.61 -15.08 -3.64
N PRO A 208 1.22 -15.31 -4.81
CA PRO A 208 2.14 -14.34 -5.35
C PRO A 208 1.36 -13.04 -5.54
N ALA A 209 1.65 -12.02 -4.73
CA ALA A 209 1.27 -10.66 -5.03
C ALA A 209 1.72 -10.40 -6.47
N LEU A 210 0.80 -9.93 -7.34
CA LEU A 210 1.15 -9.65 -8.73
C LEU A 210 2.38 -8.72 -8.74
N ASN A 211 3.51 -9.24 -9.21
CA ASN A 211 4.77 -8.54 -9.11
C ASN A 211 4.85 -7.50 -10.24
N CYS A 212 4.66 -6.23 -9.88
CA CYS A 212 4.80 -5.11 -10.81
C CYS A 212 6.14 -4.42 -10.55
N ALA A 213 7.11 -4.65 -11.43
CA ALA A 213 8.51 -4.30 -11.21
C ALA A 213 8.91 -2.94 -11.79
N SER A 214 8.11 -2.38 -12.69
CA SER A 214 8.42 -1.12 -13.37
C SER A 214 7.17 -0.34 -13.72
N HIS A 215 7.35 0.96 -13.96
CA HIS A 215 6.26 1.83 -14.38
C HIS A 215 6.72 2.90 -15.37
N LEU A 216 5.77 3.34 -16.19
CA LEU A 216 5.89 4.46 -17.09
C LEU A 216 4.83 5.51 -16.72
N ILE A 217 5.21 6.78 -16.77
CA ILE A 217 4.31 7.91 -16.61
C ILE A 217 4.19 8.61 -17.96
N GLY A 218 2.98 9.00 -18.33
CA GLY A 218 2.71 9.52 -19.66
C GLY A 218 1.33 10.14 -19.77
N GLN A 219 0.97 10.54 -20.98
CA GLN A 219 -0.39 10.92 -21.33
C GLN A 219 -1.01 9.81 -22.17
N LEU A 220 -2.31 9.59 -22.02
CA LEU A 220 -3.07 8.77 -22.96
C LEU A 220 -3.62 9.67 -24.06
N ASN A 221 -3.40 9.27 -25.31
CA ASN A 221 -4.01 9.90 -26.46
C ASN A 221 -5.03 8.94 -27.07
N PHE A 222 -6.22 9.45 -27.36
CA PHE A 222 -7.22 8.76 -28.15
C PHE A 222 -7.25 9.34 -29.56
N ASN A 223 -7.21 8.47 -30.55
CA ASN A 223 -7.28 8.82 -31.96
C ASN A 223 -8.39 8.02 -32.63
N ASN A 224 -9.45 8.70 -33.04
CA ASN A 224 -10.55 8.14 -33.82
C ASN A 224 -10.65 8.75 -35.22
N GLN A 225 -9.57 9.31 -35.77
CA GLN A 225 -9.58 9.95 -37.10
C GLN A 225 -10.00 9.03 -38.25
N THR A 226 -10.02 7.72 -38.02
CA THR A 226 -10.55 6.71 -38.94
C THR A 226 -12.08 6.63 -38.95
N SER A 227 -12.77 7.15 -37.93
CA SER A 227 -14.23 7.19 -37.90
C SER A 227 -14.79 8.35 -38.74
N SER A 228 -15.93 8.07 -39.38
CA SER A 228 -16.70 9.07 -40.13
C SER A 228 -17.55 9.98 -39.24
N SER A 229 -17.78 9.60 -37.98
CA SER A 229 -18.65 10.31 -37.02
C SER A 229 -17.85 11.32 -36.17
N ASN A 230 -16.59 11.03 -35.85
CA ASN A 230 -15.76 11.82 -34.95
C ASN A 230 -14.29 11.66 -35.28
N GLN A 231 -13.57 12.77 -35.53
CA GLN A 231 -12.16 12.78 -35.92
C GLN A 231 -11.22 13.23 -34.80
N TYR A 232 -11.57 12.94 -33.55
CA TYR A 232 -10.75 13.31 -32.41
C TYR A 232 -9.35 12.70 -32.47
N ASN A 233 -8.34 13.52 -32.17
CA ASN A 233 -6.97 13.10 -31.95
C ASN A 233 -6.37 14.02 -30.89
N GLY A 234 -6.25 13.51 -29.66
CA GLY A 234 -5.80 14.32 -28.54
C GLY A 234 -5.74 13.55 -27.22
N PRO A 235 -5.36 14.25 -26.14
CA PRO A 235 -5.22 13.66 -24.82
C PRO A 235 -6.56 13.22 -24.22
N LEU A 236 -6.48 12.32 -23.24
CA LEU A 236 -7.58 11.94 -22.35
C LEU A 236 -7.39 12.59 -20.99
N ASN A 237 -8.49 13.00 -20.35
CA ASN A 237 -8.46 13.48 -18.96
C ASN A 237 -8.51 12.31 -17.96
N ALA A 238 -8.33 12.59 -16.67
CA ALA A 238 -8.31 11.58 -15.61
C ALA A 238 -9.63 10.79 -15.44
N ARG A 239 -10.71 11.18 -16.13
CA ARG A 239 -11.99 10.46 -16.18
C ARG A 239 -12.15 9.64 -17.47
N TRP A 240 -11.08 9.50 -18.24
CA TRP A 240 -11.09 8.83 -19.55
C TRP A 240 -11.98 9.50 -20.59
N GLU A 241 -12.14 10.83 -20.52
CA GLU A 241 -12.88 11.61 -21.51
C GLU A 241 -11.93 12.24 -22.53
N ALA A 242 -12.36 12.31 -23.79
CA ALA A 242 -11.65 12.99 -24.86
C ALA A 242 -11.67 14.52 -24.67
N ASP A 243 -10.59 15.06 -24.09
CA ASP A 243 -10.46 16.50 -23.78
C ASP A 243 -9.12 17.06 -24.25
N ALA A 244 -9.14 17.88 -25.30
CA ALA A 244 -7.93 18.47 -25.87
C ALA A 244 -7.23 19.50 -24.96
N SER A 245 -7.90 19.96 -23.89
CA SER A 245 -7.38 20.96 -22.96
C SER A 245 -6.65 20.37 -21.75
N THR A 246 -6.76 19.06 -21.53
CA THR A 246 -6.18 18.41 -20.36
C THR A 246 -4.66 18.20 -20.48
N SER A 247 -4.01 18.18 -19.32
CA SER A 247 -2.62 17.76 -19.15
C SER A 247 -2.48 16.57 -18.19
N ASP A 248 -3.58 15.85 -17.95
CA ASP A 248 -3.62 14.74 -17.00
C ASP A 248 -2.61 13.65 -17.36
N LYS A 249 -2.08 13.02 -16.31
CA LYS A 249 -1.05 11.97 -16.43
C LYS A 249 -1.62 10.63 -16.02
N PHE A 250 -1.11 9.60 -16.67
CA PHE A 250 -1.44 8.21 -16.43
C PHE A 250 -0.17 7.44 -16.09
N VAL A 251 -0.39 6.38 -15.32
CA VAL A 251 0.61 5.45 -14.86
C VAL A 251 0.32 4.10 -15.50
N PHE A 252 1.28 3.60 -16.27
CA PHE A 252 1.30 2.20 -16.69
C PHE A 252 2.29 1.43 -15.80
N GLU A 253 1.81 0.48 -15.02
CA GLU A 253 2.60 -0.44 -14.20
C GLU A 253 2.77 -1.76 -14.95
N GLN A 254 4.00 -2.12 -15.31
CA GLN A 254 4.30 -3.40 -15.93
C GLN A 254 4.32 -4.48 -14.87
N CYS A 255 3.54 -5.55 -15.09
CA CYS A 255 3.33 -6.62 -14.13
C CYS A 255 3.64 -8.00 -14.71
N ASP A 256 4.17 -8.88 -13.88
CA ASP A 256 4.45 -10.26 -14.24
C ASP A 256 3.21 -11.14 -14.08
N TYR A 257 2.55 -11.42 -15.20
CA TYR A 257 1.42 -12.35 -15.28
C TYR A 257 1.84 -13.79 -15.63
N SER A 258 3.14 -14.12 -15.58
CA SER A 258 3.63 -15.47 -15.89
C SER A 258 3.04 -16.59 -15.01
N PRO A 259 2.66 -16.37 -13.74
CA PRO A 259 1.93 -17.38 -12.96
C PRO A 259 0.57 -17.76 -13.55
N ALA A 260 -0.10 -16.83 -14.27
CA ALA A 260 -1.34 -17.08 -14.99
C ALA A 260 -1.11 -17.62 -16.42
N GLY A 261 0.13 -17.96 -16.77
CA GLY A 261 0.51 -18.45 -18.10
C GLY A 261 0.68 -17.37 -19.16
N ILE A 262 0.55 -16.09 -18.81
CA ILE A 262 0.68 -14.96 -19.74
C ILE A 262 2.14 -14.52 -19.76
N LYS A 263 2.75 -14.48 -20.94
CA LYS A 263 4.15 -14.08 -21.10
C LYS A 263 4.24 -12.91 -22.07
N ALA A 264 5.09 -11.94 -21.73
CA ALA A 264 5.51 -10.91 -22.65
C ALA A 264 6.22 -11.55 -23.86
N GLU A 265 5.89 -11.09 -25.07
CA GLU A 265 6.48 -11.57 -26.31
C GLU A 265 6.82 -10.38 -27.22
N GLY A 266 8.06 -10.34 -27.72
CA GLY A 266 8.54 -9.24 -28.56
C GLY A 266 8.44 -7.89 -27.86
N ASP A 267 7.75 -6.95 -28.50
CA ASP A 267 7.56 -5.57 -28.01
C ASP A 267 6.33 -5.42 -27.10
N VAL A 268 5.65 -6.51 -26.74
CA VAL A 268 4.44 -6.50 -25.93
C VAL A 268 4.74 -6.77 -24.47
N VAL A 269 4.30 -5.85 -23.60
CA VAL A 269 4.31 -6.03 -22.14
C VAL A 269 2.90 -5.93 -21.58
N TYR A 270 2.68 -6.58 -20.44
CA TYR A 270 1.39 -6.59 -19.76
C TYR A 270 1.45 -5.84 -18.44
N GLY A 271 0.33 -5.29 -18.05
CA GLY A 271 0.33 -4.43 -16.88
C GLY A 271 -1.04 -3.94 -16.48
N ARG A 272 -1.00 -2.73 -15.96
CA ARG A 272 -2.06 -2.06 -15.22
C ARG A 272 -1.99 -0.58 -15.55
N LEU A 273 -3.11 0.08 -15.77
CA LEU A 273 -3.17 1.48 -16.22
C LEU A 273 -4.15 2.29 -15.37
N ARG A 274 -3.73 3.47 -14.90
CA ARG A 274 -4.57 4.35 -14.06
C ARG A 274 -4.25 5.83 -14.24
N PRO A 275 -5.21 6.74 -13.99
CA PRO A 275 -4.89 8.15 -13.77
C PRO A 275 -3.93 8.31 -12.58
N SER A 276 -2.94 9.18 -12.74
CA SER A 276 -1.96 9.50 -11.69
C SER A 276 -2.57 10.17 -10.44
N THR A 277 -3.80 10.68 -10.56
CA THR A 277 -4.53 11.39 -9.51
C THR A 277 -5.31 10.48 -8.57
N GLU A 278 -5.45 9.19 -8.88
CA GLU A 278 -6.19 8.23 -8.04
C GLU A 278 -5.38 7.85 -6.77
N LEU A 279 -5.97 8.13 -5.60
CA LEU A 279 -5.36 8.11 -4.27
C LEU A 279 -4.93 6.71 -3.80
N LEU A 280 -3.72 6.64 -3.23
CA LEU A 280 -3.06 5.41 -2.77
C LEU A 280 -3.53 4.96 -1.38
N HIS A 281 -4.65 4.24 -1.32
CA HIS A 281 -4.97 3.38 -0.17
C HIS A 281 -4.46 1.94 -0.40
N SER A 282 -3.23 1.80 -0.94
CA SER A 282 -2.54 0.53 -1.20
C SER A 282 -3.31 -0.55 -1.99
N LYS A 283 -4.38 -0.19 -2.70
CA LYS A 283 -5.13 -1.10 -3.56
C LYS A 283 -5.16 -0.51 -4.96
N PHE A 284 -4.59 -1.23 -5.93
CA PHE A 284 -4.87 -0.95 -7.34
C PHE A 284 -6.39 -0.97 -7.52
N GLN A 285 -6.92 0.01 -8.24
CA GLN A 285 -8.34 0.09 -8.55
C GLN A 285 -8.56 -0.65 -9.87
N CYS A 286 -9.50 -1.59 -9.89
CA CYS A 286 -9.77 -2.39 -11.08
C CYS A 286 -10.89 -1.73 -11.87
N TYR A 287 -11.02 -2.05 -13.15
CA TYR A 287 -12.13 -1.56 -13.96
C TYR A 287 -13.16 -2.68 -14.07
N ALA A 288 -14.44 -2.37 -13.87
CA ALA A 288 -15.50 -3.36 -14.03
C ALA A 288 -15.91 -3.44 -15.49
N LEU A 289 -16.25 -4.66 -15.88
CA LEU A 289 -17.20 -4.88 -16.94
C LEU A 289 -18.60 -4.50 -16.43
N GLU A 290 -19.18 -3.45 -16.98
CA GLU A 290 -20.57 -3.10 -16.80
C GLU A 290 -21.21 -2.92 -18.18
N GLY A 291 -22.23 -3.73 -18.51
CA GLY A 291 -22.92 -3.58 -19.77
C GLY A 291 -24.24 -4.34 -19.88
N ALA A 292 -25.26 -3.66 -20.38
CA ALA A 292 -26.45 -4.25 -21.01
C ALA A 292 -26.47 -3.77 -22.48
N GLY A 293 -25.83 -4.53 -23.38
CA GLY A 293 -25.60 -4.19 -24.78
C GLY A 293 -25.12 -5.40 -25.62
N LEU A 294 -24.49 -5.17 -26.78
CA LEU A 294 -24.03 -6.23 -27.71
C LEU A 294 -22.79 -7.04 -27.22
N GLY A 295 -22.36 -6.85 -25.97
CA GLY A 295 -21.22 -7.54 -25.37
C GLY A 295 -20.88 -6.99 -23.98
N PRO A 296 -19.94 -7.62 -23.27
CA PRO A 296 -19.38 -7.04 -22.06
C PRO A 296 -18.61 -5.76 -22.43
N TRP A 297 -18.92 -4.69 -21.71
CA TRP A 297 -18.38 -3.34 -21.92
C TRP A 297 -17.55 -2.97 -20.69
N ILE A 298 -16.28 -2.59 -20.89
CA ILE A 298 -15.47 -1.96 -19.86
C ILE A 298 -15.75 -0.47 -19.92
N MET A 299 -16.30 0.05 -18.83
CA MET A 299 -16.36 1.48 -18.64
C MET A 299 -15.02 1.99 -18.12
N GLY A 300 -14.64 3.22 -18.46
CA GLY A 300 -13.52 3.94 -17.83
C GLY A 300 -13.74 4.24 -16.33
N LEU A 301 -14.55 3.44 -15.65
CA LEU A 301 -14.89 3.54 -14.25
C LEU A 301 -13.87 2.82 -13.37
N GLN A 302 -13.28 3.62 -12.51
CA GLN A 302 -12.66 3.28 -11.25
C GLN A 302 -13.54 2.33 -10.40
N LEU A 303 -13.18 1.06 -10.23
CA LEU A 303 -13.68 0.26 -9.10
C LEU A 303 -12.71 0.34 -7.94
N GLN A 304 -13.28 0.56 -6.76
CA GLN A 304 -12.56 0.76 -5.50
C GLN A 304 -11.73 -0.43 -5.01
N THR A 305 -11.74 -1.59 -5.68
CA THR A 305 -10.99 -2.77 -5.26
C THR A 305 -10.56 -3.64 -6.43
N CYS A 306 -9.26 -3.78 -6.65
CA CYS A 306 -8.74 -4.92 -7.37
C CYS A 306 -8.73 -6.17 -6.52
N GLY A 307 -9.48 -7.18 -6.97
CA GLY A 307 -9.40 -8.53 -6.47
C GLY A 307 -8.15 -9.29 -6.92
N TYR A 308 -7.00 -8.65 -7.20
CA TYR A 308 -5.75 -9.39 -7.44
C TYR A 308 -4.99 -9.72 -6.14
N ALA A 309 -5.76 -9.94 -5.08
CA ALA A 309 -5.42 -10.91 -4.05
C ALA A 309 -6.42 -12.07 -4.19
N THR A 310 -6.36 -12.83 -5.28
CA THR A 310 -6.92 -14.18 -5.25
C THR A 310 -5.79 -15.11 -4.83
N ALA A 311 -5.81 -15.48 -3.56
CA ALA A 311 -5.80 -16.84 -2.99
C ALA A 311 -5.31 -18.06 -3.82
N ASP A 312 -5.14 -17.99 -5.15
CA ASP A 312 -4.59 -19.05 -5.96
C ASP A 312 -4.28 -18.56 -7.39
N ALA A 313 -3.00 -18.44 -7.75
CA ALA A 313 -2.59 -18.28 -9.15
C ALA A 313 -3.10 -19.43 -10.05
N GLN A 314 -3.48 -20.57 -9.45
CA GLN A 314 -4.14 -21.69 -10.13
C GLN A 314 -5.61 -21.45 -10.49
N GLU A 315 -6.40 -20.73 -9.67
CA GLU A 315 -7.80 -20.41 -10.00
C GLU A 315 -7.91 -19.33 -11.08
N ALA A 316 -6.98 -18.35 -11.06
CA ALA A 316 -6.84 -17.33 -12.10
C ALA A 316 -6.53 -17.93 -13.48
N ALA A 317 -5.87 -19.10 -13.55
CA ALA A 317 -5.65 -19.79 -14.82
C ALA A 317 -6.97 -20.25 -15.46
N THR A 318 -7.99 -20.58 -14.67
CA THR A 318 -9.25 -21.19 -15.13
C THR A 318 -10.40 -20.21 -15.40
N SER A 319 -10.20 -18.92 -15.12
CA SER A 319 -11.19 -17.86 -15.33
C SER A 319 -10.71 -16.85 -16.36
N ASN A 320 -11.63 -16.03 -16.89
CA ASN A 320 -11.28 -14.95 -17.80
C ASN A 320 -10.51 -13.87 -17.02
N LEU A 321 -9.35 -13.51 -17.55
CA LEU A 321 -8.47 -12.49 -16.99
C LEU A 321 -8.29 -11.36 -18.00
N ASP A 322 -8.84 -10.19 -17.67
CA ASP A 322 -8.66 -8.99 -18.46
C ASP A 322 -7.42 -8.20 -18.01
N VAL A 323 -6.50 -7.92 -18.93
CA VAL A 323 -5.24 -7.20 -18.65
C VAL A 323 -5.01 -6.08 -19.65
N ILE A 324 -4.23 -5.08 -19.24
CA ILE A 324 -3.67 -4.10 -20.18
C ILE A 324 -2.51 -4.74 -20.92
N GLN A 325 -2.59 -4.71 -22.24
CA GLN A 325 -1.49 -4.94 -23.15
C GLN A 325 -0.93 -3.59 -23.63
N TYR A 326 0.39 -3.41 -23.48
CA TYR A 326 1.11 -2.25 -23.99
C TYR A 326 2.13 -2.69 -25.03
N ASN A 327 1.97 -2.21 -26.26
CA ASN A 327 2.94 -2.42 -27.33
C ASN A 327 3.98 -1.30 -27.31
N THR A 328 5.20 -1.64 -26.93
CA THR A 328 6.30 -0.69 -26.78
C THR A 328 6.85 -0.19 -28.12
N SER A 329 6.52 -0.82 -29.24
CA SER A 329 7.00 -0.42 -30.58
C SER A 329 6.22 0.77 -31.17
N ASP A 330 4.89 0.81 -30.94
CA ASP A 330 3.99 1.83 -31.51
C ASP A 330 3.15 2.54 -30.43
N ASN A 331 3.47 2.26 -29.17
CA ASN A 331 2.85 2.80 -27.97
C ASN A 331 1.35 2.49 -27.82
N SER A 332 0.81 1.49 -28.50
CA SER A 332 -0.62 1.17 -28.40
C SER A 332 -0.98 0.53 -27.06
N ILE A 333 -2.17 0.87 -26.55
CA ILE A 333 -2.77 0.28 -25.35
C ILE A 333 -4.03 -0.47 -25.77
N HIS A 334 -4.07 -1.75 -25.40
CA HIS A 334 -5.20 -2.64 -25.66
C HIS A 334 -5.66 -3.27 -24.35
N TRP A 335 -6.97 -3.46 -24.23
CA TRP A 335 -7.53 -4.34 -23.21
C TRP A 335 -7.71 -5.72 -23.82
N VAL A 336 -7.20 -6.77 -23.19
CA VAL A 336 -7.25 -8.14 -23.73
C VAL A 336 -7.69 -9.12 -22.66
N THR A 337 -8.43 -10.15 -23.06
CA THR A 337 -8.87 -11.23 -22.18
C THR A 337 -8.05 -12.47 -22.43
N PHE A 338 -7.56 -13.08 -21.35
CA PHE A 338 -6.90 -14.37 -21.34
C PHE A 338 -7.76 -15.43 -20.66
N LEU A 339 -7.68 -16.67 -21.16
CA LEU A 339 -8.21 -17.86 -20.51
C LEU A 339 -7.14 -18.96 -20.61
N ASN A 340 -6.72 -19.53 -19.48
CA ASN A 340 -5.62 -20.51 -19.42
C ASN A 340 -4.34 -20.04 -20.15
N GLY A 341 -3.93 -18.78 -19.95
CA GLY A 341 -2.74 -18.20 -20.58
C GLY A 341 -2.86 -17.94 -22.09
N THR A 342 -4.00 -18.24 -22.71
CA THR A 342 -4.27 -17.97 -24.13
C THR A 342 -5.13 -16.73 -24.27
N GLN A 343 -4.73 -15.78 -25.12
CA GLN A 343 -5.58 -14.62 -25.44
C GLN A 343 -6.81 -15.10 -26.20
N VAL A 344 -7.99 -14.86 -25.63
CA VAL A 344 -9.29 -15.25 -26.21
C VAL A 344 -10.07 -14.06 -26.74
N SER A 345 -9.69 -12.83 -26.36
CA SER A 345 -10.35 -11.62 -26.83
C SER A 345 -9.49 -10.38 -26.72
N GLU A 346 -9.93 -9.33 -27.42
CA GLU A 346 -9.49 -7.95 -27.30
C GLU A 346 -10.72 -7.03 -27.25
N TYR A 347 -10.59 -5.89 -26.57
CA TYR A 347 -11.63 -4.86 -26.53
C TYR A 347 -11.29 -3.69 -27.45
N SER A 348 -12.31 -3.19 -28.13
CA SER A 348 -12.25 -2.06 -29.06
C SER A 348 -12.67 -0.77 -28.37
N ALA A 349 -11.90 0.31 -28.53
CA ALA A 349 -12.18 1.60 -27.88
C ALA A 349 -13.13 2.47 -28.73
N TYR A 350 -14.14 3.05 -28.09
CA TYR A 350 -15.09 3.99 -28.69
C TYR A 350 -15.41 5.12 -27.71
N THR A 351 -15.77 6.30 -28.20
CA THR A 351 -16.53 7.24 -27.37
C THR A 351 -17.95 6.70 -27.19
N GLN A 352 -18.60 7.06 -26.08
CA GLN A 352 -19.99 6.71 -25.81
C GLN A 352 -20.92 7.17 -26.94
N LEU A 353 -20.80 8.43 -27.35
CA LEU A 353 -21.62 9.02 -28.39
C LEU A 353 -21.47 8.31 -29.74
N ASP A 354 -20.23 7.99 -30.13
CA ASP A 354 -19.97 7.31 -31.41
C ASP A 354 -20.56 5.90 -31.39
N TYR A 355 -20.35 5.16 -30.31
CA TYR A 355 -20.86 3.80 -30.20
C TYR A 355 -22.39 3.75 -30.27
N ASP A 356 -23.08 4.62 -29.51
CA ASP A 356 -24.54 4.69 -29.51
C ASP A 356 -25.10 5.06 -30.90
N SER A 357 -24.49 6.04 -31.57
CA SER A 357 -24.91 6.47 -32.91
C SER A 357 -24.64 5.40 -33.97
N GLU A 358 -23.49 4.73 -33.92
CA GLU A 358 -23.04 3.82 -34.97
C GLU A 358 -23.71 2.45 -34.88
N TYR A 359 -23.94 1.97 -33.66
CA TYR A 359 -24.54 0.66 -33.40
C TYR A 359 -26.02 0.72 -33.04
N GLY A 360 -26.60 1.92 -32.89
CA GLY A 360 -28.02 2.10 -32.58
C GLY A 360 -28.40 1.54 -31.21
N VAL A 361 -27.44 1.52 -30.29
CA VAL A 361 -27.63 1.13 -28.88
C VAL A 361 -27.74 2.42 -28.07
N THR A 362 -28.43 2.37 -26.93
CA THR A 362 -28.40 3.47 -25.97
C THR A 362 -27.85 2.92 -24.68
N GLN A 363 -26.58 3.17 -24.39
CA GLN A 363 -26.05 2.85 -23.07
C GLN A 363 -26.40 3.98 -22.10
N HIS A 364 -26.81 3.63 -20.88
CA HIS A 364 -27.36 4.59 -19.92
C HIS A 364 -26.29 5.29 -19.06
N VAL A 365 -25.08 5.59 -19.58
CA VAL A 365 -23.95 5.95 -18.71
C VAL A 365 -23.16 7.22 -19.10
N TRP A 366 -23.01 8.06 -18.07
CA TRP A 366 -22.08 9.17 -17.74
C TRP A 366 -21.83 10.35 -18.70
N ASP A 367 -21.21 10.19 -19.87
CA ASP A 367 -20.78 11.33 -20.71
C ASP A 367 -20.62 10.94 -22.18
N GLU A 368 -21.07 11.80 -23.10
CA GLU A 368 -20.88 11.66 -24.55
C GLU A 368 -19.39 11.58 -24.93
N LEU A 369 -18.51 12.24 -24.16
CA LEU A 369 -17.05 12.27 -24.40
C LEU A 369 -16.28 11.12 -23.75
N GLY A 370 -16.94 10.29 -22.93
CA GLY A 370 -16.31 9.18 -22.23
C GLY A 370 -15.84 8.09 -23.20
N ILE A 371 -14.61 7.60 -23.01
CA ILE A 371 -14.08 6.44 -23.74
C ILE A 371 -14.43 5.15 -23.01
N GLY A 372 -15.10 4.24 -23.70
CA GLY A 372 -15.35 2.87 -23.25
C GLY A 372 -14.71 1.85 -24.16
N TYR A 373 -14.53 0.63 -23.64
CA TYR A 373 -13.96 -0.49 -24.39
C TYR A 373 -14.97 -1.62 -24.49
N ILE A 374 -15.21 -2.13 -25.69
CA ILE A 374 -16.19 -3.18 -25.94
C ILE A 374 -15.57 -4.41 -26.56
N GLN A 375 -15.98 -5.58 -26.06
CA GLN A 375 -15.73 -6.82 -26.75
C GLN A 375 -16.73 -7.00 -27.90
N LEU A 376 -16.23 -6.93 -29.13
CA LEU A 376 -16.99 -7.23 -30.34
C LEU A 376 -16.46 -8.52 -30.96
N SER A 377 -17.34 -9.30 -31.59
CA SER A 377 -16.91 -10.44 -32.41
C SER A 377 -15.97 -9.93 -33.52
N PRO A 378 -14.82 -10.60 -33.76
CA PRO A 378 -13.91 -10.23 -34.86
C PRO A 378 -14.59 -10.19 -36.23
N ASP A 379 -15.63 -11.00 -36.42
CA ASP A 379 -16.40 -11.09 -37.68
C ASP A 379 -17.57 -10.09 -37.74
N ASN A 380 -17.67 -9.15 -36.79
CA ASN A 380 -18.72 -8.15 -36.80
C ASN A 380 -18.56 -7.23 -38.02
N ALA A 381 -19.49 -7.36 -38.98
CA ALA A 381 -19.47 -6.60 -40.23
C ALA A 381 -19.38 -5.08 -40.03
N ASN A 382 -19.86 -4.57 -38.89
CA ASN A 382 -19.81 -3.16 -38.57
C ASN A 382 -18.41 -2.65 -38.21
N LEU A 383 -17.46 -3.51 -37.80
CA LEU A 383 -16.09 -3.08 -37.47
C LEU A 383 -15.36 -2.43 -38.66
N THR A 384 -15.69 -2.87 -39.88
CA THR A 384 -15.12 -2.28 -41.11
C THR A 384 -15.75 -0.93 -41.46
N LYS A 385 -17.02 -0.73 -41.06
CA LYS A 385 -17.78 0.48 -41.32
C LYS A 385 -17.55 1.55 -40.25
N TYR A 386 -17.35 1.10 -39.02
CA TYR A 386 -17.23 1.89 -37.80
C TYR A 386 -15.95 1.44 -37.06
N PRO A 387 -14.78 1.82 -37.59
CA PRO A 387 -13.51 1.39 -37.05
C PRO A 387 -13.34 1.94 -35.63
N PRO A 388 -12.79 1.14 -34.69
CA PRO A 388 -12.52 1.61 -33.36
C PRO A 388 -11.40 2.65 -33.33
N GLY A 389 -11.41 3.50 -32.31
CA GLY A 389 -10.32 4.42 -32.07
C GLY A 389 -9.09 3.70 -31.49
N LYS A 390 -7.91 4.29 -31.70
CA LYS A 390 -6.65 3.84 -31.12
C LYS A 390 -6.35 4.63 -29.85
N VAL A 391 -6.04 3.92 -28.77
CA VAL A 391 -5.49 4.51 -27.55
C VAL A 391 -3.98 4.28 -27.53
N SER A 392 -3.21 5.34 -27.30
CA SER A 392 -1.75 5.30 -27.24
C SER A 392 -1.23 5.94 -25.97
N PHE A 393 -0.21 5.33 -25.36
CA PHE A 393 0.48 5.87 -24.20
C PHE A 393 1.70 6.66 -24.63
N VAL A 394 1.73 7.96 -24.40
CA VAL A 394 2.86 8.83 -24.72
C VAL A 394 3.71 8.99 -23.45
N PRO A 395 4.86 8.28 -23.32
CA PRO A 395 5.67 8.34 -22.12
C PRO A 395 6.29 9.73 -21.97
N GLU A 396 6.41 10.21 -20.73
CA GLU A 396 7.23 11.38 -20.45
C GLU A 396 8.70 11.05 -20.71
N HIS A 397 9.36 11.86 -21.56
CA HIS A 397 10.80 11.78 -21.68
C HIS A 397 11.44 12.12 -20.35
N ARG A 398 12.14 11.16 -19.74
CA ARG A 398 13.07 11.46 -18.64
C ARG A 398 14.14 12.38 -19.21
N SER A 399 14.09 13.65 -18.86
CA SER A 399 15.25 14.53 -19.00
C SER A 399 16.36 13.93 -18.13
N SER A 400 17.36 13.35 -18.80
CA SER A 400 18.57 12.76 -18.22
C SER A 400 19.35 13.74 -17.36
#